data_AF-A0A7J7YE31-F1
#
_entry.id   AF-A0A7J7YE31-F1
#
_cell.length_a   1.000
_cell.length_b   1.000
_cell.length_c   1.000
_cell.angle_alpha   90.00
_cell.angle_beta   90.00
_cell.angle_gamma   90.00
#
_symmetry.space_group_name_H-M   'P 1'
#
loop_
_entity.id
_entity.type
_entity.pdbx_description
1 polymer ?
#
loop_
_entity_poly.entity_id
_entity_poly.type
_entity_poly.pdbx_seq_one_letter_code
_entity_poly.pdbx_strand_id
1 'polypeptide(L)'
;MDPSAHTYFLIIAFGLTYDGMVSNGHKYPNTGLLVTILCVITSEGDCAPEEKVWEALNVLGVQDRKVHWLYGEPRELITKVWMQEQYLVYCQVPNNYPACYEFLWGPRAQAETTMLKALKFVLMVNHRDSHFVPSLPEGPECNENYYA
;
A
#
# COMPACT_ATOMS: atom_id res chain seq x y z
N MET A 1 9.75 0.15 -27.57
CA MET A 1 8.29 0.10 -27.80
C MET A 1 7.97 1.04 -28.95
N ASP A 2 7.18 0.58 -29.92
CA ASP A 2 6.70 1.41 -31.01
C ASP A 2 5.50 2.24 -30.52
N PRO A 3 5.58 3.57 -30.45
CA PRO A 3 4.48 4.44 -29.99
C PRO A 3 3.23 4.37 -30.89
N SER A 4 3.35 3.86 -32.12
CA SER A 4 2.24 3.78 -33.08
C SER A 4 1.33 2.56 -32.91
N ALA A 5 1.81 1.53 -32.20
CA ALA A 5 1.11 0.25 -32.06
C ALA A 5 -0.02 0.25 -31.03
N HIS A 6 -0.21 1.33 -30.24
CA HIS A 6 -1.25 1.44 -29.19
C HIS A 6 -1.33 0.21 -28.26
N THR A 7 -0.20 -0.43 -27.97
CA THR A 7 -0.12 -1.60 -27.08
C THR A 7 0.24 -1.15 -25.66
N TYR A 8 -0.56 -1.57 -24.68
CA TYR A 8 -0.37 -1.25 -23.26
C TYR A 8 -0.27 -2.54 -22.43
N PHE A 9 0.56 -2.50 -21.39
CA PHE A 9 0.64 -3.56 -20.39
C PHE A 9 0.13 -3.05 -19.05
N LEU A 10 -0.63 -3.89 -18.35
CA LEU A 10 -1.04 -3.62 -16.97
C LEU A 10 0.03 -4.15 -16.03
N ILE A 11 0.51 -3.27 -15.16
CA ILE A 11 1.52 -3.57 -14.14
C ILE A 11 0.89 -3.28 -12.78
N ILE A 12 1.16 -4.14 -11.80
CA ILE A 12 0.68 -3.94 -10.43
C ILE A 12 1.38 -2.70 -9.85
N ALA A 13 0.60 -1.79 -9.27
CA ALA A 13 1.13 -0.59 -8.63
C ALA A 13 2.17 -0.97 -7.57
N PHE A 14 3.14 -0.07 -7.32
CA PHE A 14 4.32 -0.31 -6.47
C PHE A 14 5.29 -1.39 -6.92
N GLY A 15 5.05 -2.06 -8.06
CA GLY A 15 5.89 -3.19 -8.48
C GLY A 15 5.73 -4.39 -7.56
N LEU A 16 4.57 -4.52 -6.91
CA LEU A 16 4.29 -5.68 -6.06
C LEU A 16 4.33 -6.95 -6.89
N THR A 17 4.87 -8.01 -6.30
CA THR A 17 4.91 -9.34 -6.94
C THR A 17 3.62 -10.13 -6.68
N TYR A 18 2.83 -9.69 -5.69
CA TYR A 18 1.53 -10.24 -5.36
C TYR A 18 0.46 -9.74 -6.31
N ASP A 19 -0.23 -10.68 -6.98
CA ASP A 19 -1.26 -10.39 -7.98
C ASP A 19 -2.69 -10.29 -7.39
N GLY A 20 -2.86 -10.58 -6.09
CA GLY A 20 -4.16 -10.52 -5.42
C GLY A 20 -5.14 -11.60 -5.84
N MET A 21 -4.70 -12.60 -6.62
CA MET A 21 -5.55 -13.66 -7.15
C MET A 21 -5.40 -14.91 -6.26
N VAL A 22 -6.19 -14.99 -5.19
CA VAL A 22 -6.20 -16.21 -4.35
C VAL A 22 -6.95 -17.32 -5.08
N SER A 23 -6.32 -18.49 -5.21
CA SER A 23 -6.84 -19.69 -5.90
C SER A 23 -8.20 -20.19 -5.38
N ASN A 24 -8.62 -19.77 -4.19
CA ASN A 24 -9.83 -20.23 -3.51
C ASN A 24 -11.10 -19.38 -3.77
N GLY A 25 -11.21 -18.70 -4.92
CA GLY A 25 -12.49 -18.16 -5.39
C GLY A 25 -12.62 -16.63 -5.42
N HIS A 26 -11.56 -15.88 -5.10
CA HIS A 26 -11.52 -14.45 -5.40
C HIS A 26 -11.24 -14.25 -6.90
N LYS A 27 -12.21 -13.69 -7.62
CA LYS A 27 -12.13 -13.47 -9.07
C LYS A 27 -11.46 -12.15 -9.46
N TYR A 28 -11.09 -11.33 -8.48
CA TYR A 28 -10.67 -9.96 -8.70
C TYR A 28 -9.41 -9.65 -7.88
N PRO A 29 -8.44 -8.92 -8.47
CA PRO A 29 -7.22 -8.56 -7.77
C PRO A 29 -7.56 -7.61 -6.61
N ASN A 30 -7.07 -7.94 -5.41
CA ASN A 30 -7.21 -7.11 -4.21
C ASN A 30 -6.00 -6.16 -3.98
N THR A 31 -5.08 -6.10 -4.94
CA THR A 31 -3.83 -5.33 -4.88
C THR A 31 -4.05 -3.83 -4.71
N GLY A 32 -5.13 -3.29 -5.31
CA GLY A 32 -5.49 -1.88 -5.14
C GLY A 32 -5.80 -1.53 -3.68
N LEU A 33 -6.52 -2.41 -2.99
CA LEU A 33 -6.86 -2.23 -1.58
C LEU A 33 -5.62 -2.34 -0.68
N LEU A 34 -4.72 -3.27 -0.99
CA LEU A 34 -3.43 -3.39 -0.31
C LEU A 34 -2.60 -2.10 -0.46
N VAL A 35 -2.50 -1.57 -1.69
CA VAL A 35 -1.80 -0.31 -1.97
C VAL A 35 -2.41 0.84 -1.16
N THR A 36 -3.74 0.93 -1.04
CA THR A 36 -4.38 1.93 -0.19
C THR A 36 -3.93 1.84 1.26
N ILE A 37 -3.92 0.64 1.86
CA ILE A 37 -3.52 0.50 3.26
C ILE A 37 -2.04 0.88 3.45
N LEU A 38 -1.16 0.45 2.55
CA LEU A 38 0.26 0.82 2.59
C LEU A 38 0.44 2.35 2.49
N CYS A 39 -0.36 3.02 1.66
CA CYS A 39 -0.40 4.48 1.59
C CYS A 39 -0.86 5.12 2.90
N VAL A 40 -1.95 4.62 3.52
CA VAL A 40 -2.45 5.15 4.79
C VAL A 40 -1.39 5.04 5.88
N ILE A 41 -0.73 3.89 6.01
CA ILE A 41 0.37 3.70 6.97
C ILE A 41 1.53 4.66 6.68
N THR A 42 1.85 4.88 5.41
CA THR A 42 2.89 5.84 5.01
C THR A 42 2.51 7.27 5.39
N SER A 43 1.24 7.65 5.24
CA SER A 43 0.74 8.98 5.60
C SER A 43 0.73 9.24 7.11
N GLU A 44 0.62 8.20 7.93
CA GLU A 44 0.69 8.29 9.39
C GLU A 44 2.15 8.20 9.95
N GLY A 45 3.13 7.96 9.09
CA GLY A 45 4.55 8.12 9.42
C GLY A 45 5.29 6.88 9.96
N ASP A 46 4.75 5.67 9.77
CA ASP A 46 5.41 4.33 9.83
C ASP A 46 4.46 3.26 10.41
N CYS A 47 3.52 3.69 11.25
CA CYS A 47 2.42 2.90 11.76
C CYS A 47 1.10 3.68 11.63
N ALA A 48 -0.02 2.98 11.46
CA ALA A 48 -1.34 3.59 11.46
C ALA A 48 -2.24 2.92 12.51
N PRO A 49 -2.95 3.70 13.36
CA PRO A 49 -4.00 3.18 14.20
C PRO A 49 -5.03 2.41 13.37
N GLU A 50 -5.54 1.31 13.92
CA GLU A 50 -6.56 0.49 13.26
C GLU A 50 -7.76 1.34 12.81
N GLU A 51 -8.18 2.30 13.64
CA GLU A 51 -9.32 3.18 13.38
C GLU A 51 -9.11 4.03 12.12
N LYS A 52 -7.87 4.50 11.89
CA LYS A 52 -7.51 5.30 10.71
C LYS A 52 -7.53 4.47 9.44
N VAL A 53 -7.08 3.22 9.52
CA VAL A 53 -7.15 2.28 8.40
C VAL A 53 -8.63 2.01 8.05
N TRP A 54 -9.48 1.73 9.03
CA TRP A 54 -10.91 1.50 8.77
C TRP A 54 -11.64 2.75 8.28
N GLU A 55 -11.29 3.95 8.75
CA GLU A 55 -11.82 5.21 8.24
C GLU A 55 -11.56 5.34 6.73
N ALA A 56 -10.32 5.09 6.28
CA ALA A 56 -9.96 5.12 4.87
C ALA A 56 -10.67 4.02 4.05
N LEU A 57 -10.77 2.81 4.59
CA LEU A 57 -11.48 1.70 3.93
C LEU A 57 -12.97 1.98 3.77
N ASN A 58 -13.60 2.62 4.77
CA ASN A 58 -15.00 3.01 4.72
C ASN A 58 -15.29 4.00 3.60
N VAL A 59 -14.37 4.94 3.33
CA VAL A 59 -14.46 5.86 2.17
C VAL A 59 -14.48 5.10 0.84
N LEU A 60 -13.79 3.96 0.77
CA LEU A 60 -13.79 3.07 -0.39
C LEU A 60 -14.95 2.06 -0.41
N GLY A 61 -15.90 2.18 0.53
CA GLY A 61 -17.05 1.27 0.65
C GLY A 61 -16.72 -0.10 1.27
N VAL A 62 -15.51 -0.27 1.84
CA VAL A 62 -15.08 -1.50 2.51
C VAL A 62 -15.26 -1.34 4.01
N GLN A 63 -16.13 -2.16 4.61
CA GLN A 63 -16.53 -2.02 6.01
C GLN A 63 -16.09 -3.22 6.84
N ASP A 64 -15.68 -2.97 8.09
CA ASP A 64 -15.30 -4.02 9.04
C ASP A 64 -16.47 -5.00 9.25
N ARG A 65 -16.17 -6.30 9.30
CA ARG A 65 -17.12 -7.40 9.55
C ARG A 65 -18.27 -7.52 8.56
N LYS A 66 -18.20 -6.87 7.39
CA LYS A 66 -19.18 -7.02 6.32
C LYS A 66 -18.53 -7.65 5.11
N VAL A 67 -19.14 -8.73 4.61
CA VAL A 67 -18.69 -9.38 3.39
C VAL A 67 -18.84 -8.40 2.23
N HIS A 68 -17.71 -8.03 1.63
CA HIS A 68 -17.62 -7.22 0.44
C HIS A 68 -17.64 -8.13 -0.79
N TRP A 69 -18.49 -7.82 -1.77
CA TRP A 69 -18.68 -8.64 -2.97
C TRP A 69 -17.39 -8.87 -3.79
N LEU A 70 -16.45 -7.92 -3.75
CA LEU A 70 -15.15 -8.01 -4.44
C LEU A 70 -14.06 -8.70 -3.59
N TYR A 71 -14.06 -8.44 -2.28
CA TYR A 71 -12.93 -8.73 -1.38
C TYR A 71 -13.23 -9.84 -0.37
N GLY A 72 -14.43 -10.38 -0.35
CA GLY A 72 -14.88 -11.30 0.70
C GLY A 72 -14.97 -10.58 2.05
N GLU A 73 -14.60 -11.25 3.13
CA GLU A 73 -14.58 -10.64 4.46
C GLU A 73 -13.28 -9.80 4.63
N PRO A 74 -13.37 -8.46 4.76
CA PRO A 74 -12.19 -7.59 4.74
C PRO A 74 -11.24 -7.82 5.91
N ARG A 75 -11.76 -8.17 7.10
CA ARG A 75 -10.92 -8.39 8.28
C ARG A 75 -9.99 -9.59 8.09
N GLU A 76 -10.49 -10.67 7.54
CA GLU A 76 -9.75 -11.88 7.21
C GLU A 76 -8.73 -11.61 6.11
N LEU A 77 -9.10 -10.85 5.08
CA LEU A 77 -8.16 -10.44 4.04
C LEU A 77 -6.97 -9.68 4.64
N ILE A 78 -7.24 -8.69 5.49
CA ILE A 78 -6.21 -7.83 6.09
C ILE A 78 -5.36 -8.60 7.11
N THR A 79 -6.00 -9.29 8.06
CA THR A 79 -5.33 -9.88 9.23
C THR A 79 -4.87 -11.32 9.03
N LYS A 80 -5.40 -12.05 8.05
CA LYS A 80 -4.94 -13.41 7.74
C LYS A 80 -4.09 -13.41 6.48
N VAL A 81 -4.67 -12.99 5.34
CA VAL A 81 -3.99 -13.11 4.05
C VAL A 81 -2.78 -12.18 3.97
N TRP A 82 -2.95 -10.87 4.19
CA TRP A 82 -1.83 -9.93 4.04
C TRP A 82 -0.80 -9.98 5.16
N MET A 83 -1.15 -10.54 6.32
CA MET A 83 -0.15 -10.90 7.33
C MET A 83 0.65 -12.14 6.92
N GLN A 84 0.00 -13.17 6.36
CA GLN A 84 0.67 -14.38 5.85
C GLN A 84 1.57 -14.08 4.65
N GLU A 85 1.10 -13.22 3.74
CA GLU A 85 1.89 -12.71 2.61
C GLU A 85 2.96 -11.69 3.04
N GLN A 86 3.05 -11.39 4.35
CA GLN A 86 4.06 -10.51 4.95
C GLN A 86 4.05 -9.07 4.45
N TYR A 87 2.90 -8.59 3.96
CA TYR A 87 2.71 -7.19 3.59
C TYR A 87 2.35 -6.29 4.76
N LEU A 88 1.68 -6.84 5.77
CA LEU A 88 1.24 -6.11 6.95
C LEU A 88 1.69 -6.80 8.23
N VAL A 89 2.01 -6.00 9.23
CA VAL A 89 2.09 -6.41 10.63
C VAL A 89 0.92 -5.76 11.35
N TYR A 90 0.22 -6.54 12.15
CA TYR A 90 -0.85 -6.05 13.02
C TYR A 90 -0.48 -6.36 14.47
N CYS A 91 -0.33 -5.34 15.30
CA CYS A 91 0.11 -5.50 16.67
C CYS A 91 -0.68 -4.62 17.64
N GLN A 92 -0.75 -5.08 18.89
CA GLN A 92 -1.36 -4.32 19.98
C GLN A 92 -0.39 -3.24 20.46
N VAL A 93 -0.90 -2.03 20.65
CA VAL A 93 -0.14 -0.92 21.23
C VAL A 93 0.16 -1.23 22.70
N PRO A 94 1.43 -1.23 23.13
CA PRO A 94 1.79 -1.54 24.51
C PRO A 94 1.14 -0.57 25.51
N ASN A 95 0.73 -1.10 26.67
CA ASN A 95 0.25 -0.32 27.82
C ASN A 95 -0.98 0.57 27.56
N ASN A 96 -1.78 0.28 26.53
CA ASN A 96 -3.03 1.00 26.27
C ASN A 96 -4.26 0.25 26.84
N TYR A 97 -5.13 0.96 27.55
CA TYR A 97 -6.39 0.43 28.08
C TYR A 97 -7.54 1.40 27.80
N PRO A 98 -8.55 1.03 26.98
CA PRO A 98 -8.74 -0.29 26.35
C PRO A 98 -7.66 -0.63 25.32
N ALA A 99 -7.56 -1.92 24.96
CA ALA A 99 -6.58 -2.38 23.99
C ALA A 99 -6.79 -1.70 22.63
N CYS A 100 -5.75 -1.04 22.11
CA CYS A 100 -5.71 -0.49 20.76
C CYS A 100 -4.71 -1.27 19.91
N TYR A 101 -4.94 -1.26 18.61
CA TYR A 101 -4.10 -1.95 17.64
C TYR A 101 -3.66 -1.01 16.53
N GLU A 102 -2.53 -1.33 15.93
CA GLU A 102 -1.94 -0.58 14.84
C GLU A 102 -1.44 -1.51 13.74
N PHE A 103 -1.35 -0.95 12.53
CA PHE A 103 -0.81 -1.60 11.35
C PHE A 103 0.53 -0.99 10.97
N LEU A 104 1.47 -1.85 10.59
CA LEU A 104 2.77 -1.49 10.04
C LEU A 104 3.01 -2.21 8.71
N TRP A 105 3.96 -1.71 7.93
CA TRP A 105 4.47 -2.44 6.78
C TRP A 105 5.16 -3.73 7.23
N GLY A 106 4.82 -4.84 6.59
CA GLY A 106 5.52 -6.10 6.75
C GLY A 106 6.81 -6.16 5.93
N PRO A 107 7.65 -7.17 6.17
CA PRO A 107 8.97 -7.27 5.55
C PRO A 107 8.91 -7.38 4.03
N ARG A 108 7.85 -8.00 3.47
CA ARG A 108 7.68 -8.07 2.02
C ARG A 108 7.31 -6.73 1.41
N ALA A 109 6.45 -5.94 2.07
CA ALA A 109 6.13 -4.58 1.62
C ALA A 109 7.40 -3.72 1.55
N GLN A 110 8.26 -3.82 2.57
CA GLN A 110 9.54 -3.11 2.62
C GLN A 110 10.55 -3.60 1.59
N ALA A 111 10.51 -4.88 1.21
CA ALA A 111 11.38 -5.44 0.18
C ALA A 111 10.95 -5.07 -1.24
N GLU A 112 9.64 -5.01 -1.49
CA GLU A 112 9.10 -4.79 -2.85
C GLU A 112 8.94 -3.31 -3.20
N THR A 113 8.66 -2.46 -2.22
CA THR A 113 8.43 -1.03 -2.43
C THR A 113 9.05 -0.17 -1.32
N THR A 114 9.01 1.14 -1.50
CA THR A 114 9.53 2.11 -0.52
C THR A 114 8.44 3.08 -0.13
N MET A 115 8.49 3.60 1.10
CA MET A 115 7.57 4.66 1.55
C MET A 115 7.61 5.87 0.61
N LEU A 116 8.78 6.20 0.03
CA LEU A 116 8.90 7.26 -0.96
C LEU A 116 8.07 6.97 -2.23
N LYS A 117 8.07 5.72 -2.74
CA LYS A 117 7.23 5.32 -3.87
C LYS A 117 5.74 5.41 -3.50
N ALA A 118 5.38 5.03 -2.27
CA ALA A 118 4.02 5.13 -1.78
C ALA A 118 3.55 6.59 -1.64
N LEU A 119 4.37 7.44 -1.03
CA LEU A 119 4.10 8.87 -0.90
C LEU A 119 3.99 9.55 -2.26
N LYS A 120 4.90 9.25 -3.21
CA LYS A 120 4.82 9.76 -4.59
C LYS A 120 3.52 9.36 -5.27
N PHE A 121 3.02 8.15 -5.05
CA PHE A 121 1.75 7.70 -5.61
C PHE A 121 0.56 8.45 -4.99
N VAL A 122 0.52 8.61 -3.66
CA VAL A 122 -0.50 9.43 -2.99
C VAL A 122 -0.52 10.83 -3.57
N LEU A 123 0.65 11.47 -3.68
CA LEU A 123 0.81 12.78 -4.29
C LEU A 123 0.31 12.76 -5.73
N MET A 124 0.75 11.83 -6.57
CA MET A 124 0.33 11.76 -7.98
C MET A 124 -1.19 11.60 -8.17
N VAL A 125 -1.84 10.82 -7.32
CA VAL A 125 -3.30 10.64 -7.33
C VAL A 125 -4.01 11.94 -6.90
N ASN A 126 -3.49 12.62 -5.88
CA ASN A 126 -4.03 13.88 -5.37
C ASN A 126 -3.71 15.09 -6.27
N HIS A 127 -2.61 15.06 -7.01
CA HIS A 127 -2.14 16.14 -7.91
C HIS A 127 -2.93 16.22 -9.22
N ARG A 128 -3.90 15.34 -9.46
CA ARG A 128 -4.84 15.52 -10.58
C ARG A 128 -5.74 16.76 -10.44
N ASP A 129 -5.65 17.51 -9.34
CA ASP A 129 -6.25 18.84 -9.18
C ASP A 129 -5.28 19.98 -8.76
N SER A 130 -3.95 19.84 -8.85
CA SER A 130 -3.08 21.02 -8.63
C SER A 130 -1.74 20.96 -9.37
N HIS A 131 -1.56 21.94 -10.24
CA HIS A 131 -0.39 22.29 -11.06
C HIS A 131 0.88 22.67 -10.26
N PHE A 132 1.11 22.10 -9.09
CA PHE A 132 2.28 22.42 -8.27
C PHE A 132 3.00 21.15 -7.80
N VAL A 133 3.94 20.70 -8.62
CA VAL A 133 5.15 20.06 -8.11
C VAL A 133 6.29 21.01 -8.42
N PRO A 134 6.87 21.73 -7.44
CA PRO A 134 8.18 22.33 -7.63
C PRO A 134 9.14 21.17 -7.85
N SER A 135 9.84 21.19 -8.97
CA SER A 135 10.93 20.29 -9.31
C SER A 135 11.85 20.06 -8.10
N LEU A 136 11.82 18.85 -7.53
CA LEU A 136 12.78 18.44 -6.52
C LEU A 136 14.16 18.39 -7.20
N PRO A 137 15.20 19.06 -6.68
CA PRO A 137 16.51 19.03 -7.31
C PRO A 137 17.08 17.61 -7.21
N GLU A 138 17.54 17.11 -8.35
CA GLU A 138 18.37 15.91 -8.46
C GLU A 138 19.60 16.12 -7.56
N GLY A 139 19.63 15.41 -6.44
CA GLY A 139 20.83 15.35 -5.60
C GLY A 139 21.96 14.65 -6.35
N PRO A 140 23.22 15.04 -6.12
CA PRO A 140 24.34 14.54 -6.90
C PRO A 140 24.51 13.03 -6.68
N GLU A 141 24.83 12.32 -7.77
CA GLU A 141 25.31 10.94 -7.75
C GLU A 141 26.42 10.78 -6.71
N CYS A 142 26.28 9.84 -5.78
CA CYS A 142 27.40 9.42 -4.94
C CYS A 142 28.43 8.71 -5.83
N ASN A 143 29.50 9.42 -6.17
CA ASN A 143 30.65 8.89 -6.87
C ASN A 143 31.42 7.96 -5.91
N GLU A 144 31.23 6.65 -6.05
CA GLU A 144 32.15 5.65 -5.49
C GLU A 144 33.45 5.66 -6.29
N ASN A 145 34.41 6.51 -5.91
CA ASN A 145 35.80 6.41 -6.34
C ASN A 145 36.73 7.03 -5.27
N TYR A 146 36.76 6.42 -4.09
CA TYR A 146 37.75 6.73 -3.05
C TYR A 146 38.23 5.46 -2.33
N TYR A 147 38.70 4.49 -3.11
CA TYR A 147 39.66 3.47 -2.67
C TYR A 147 40.55 3.08 -3.85
N ALA A 148 41.52 3.94 -4.18
CA ALA A 148 42.74 3.62 -4.91
C ALA A 148 43.84 4.58 -4.48
#